data_AF-A0A0R3TWM1-F1
#
_entry.id   AF-A0A0R3TWM1-F1
#
_cell.length_a   1.000
_cell.length_b   1.000
_cell.length_c   1.000
_cell.angle_alpha   90.00
_cell.angle_beta   90.00
_cell.angle_gamma   90.00
#
_symmetry.space_group_name_H-M   'P 1'
#
loop_
_entity.id
_entity.type
_entity.pdbx_description
1 polymer ?
#
loop_
_entity_poly.entity_id
_entity_poly.type
_entity_poly.pdbx_seq_one_letter_code
_entity_poly.pdbx_strand_id
1 'polypeptide(L)'
;MALLNVVCGNEDPATYLPYNGTRTTPDLLLASSDISEHTPRKIIDDPGSGHKPVIASITIGSKSMSRKVPTKLSWNFKKAD
;
A
#
# COMPACT_ATOMS: atom_id res chain seq x y z
N MET A 1 -19.24 0.44 15.61
CA MET A 1 -19.20 0.96 14.23
C MET A 1 -17.77 1.36 13.94
N ALA A 2 -17.14 0.75 12.94
CA ALA A 2 -15.82 1.13 12.49
C ALA A 2 -15.99 2.19 11.38
N LEU A 3 -15.44 3.39 11.60
CA LEU A 3 -15.43 4.45 10.58
C LEU A 3 -14.22 4.23 9.66
N LEU A 4 -14.40 4.48 8.37
CA LEU A 4 -13.33 4.41 7.37
C LEU A 4 -12.67 5.78 7.22
N ASN A 5 -11.36 5.84 7.40
CA ASN A 5 -10.58 7.06 7.28
C ASN A 5 -9.66 6.99 6.06
N VAL A 6 -9.49 8.15 5.41
CA VAL A 6 -8.40 8.36 4.46
C VAL A 6 -7.13 8.60 5.26
N VAL A 7 -6.12 7.74 5.07
CA VAL A 7 -4.80 7.93 5.66
C VAL A 7 -4.02 8.85 4.73
N CYS A 8 -3.91 10.13 5.12
CA CYS A 8 -3.19 11.17 4.39
C CYS A 8 -2.28 11.95 5.33
N GLY A 9 -1.04 12.22 4.93
CA GLY A 9 -0.12 13.14 5.58
C GLY A 9 -0.13 14.50 4.88
N ASN A 10 -0.05 15.57 5.67
CA ASN A 10 -0.06 16.94 5.13
C ASN A 10 1.15 17.26 4.25
N GLU A 11 2.25 16.54 4.43
CA GLU A 11 3.52 16.73 3.71
C GLU A 11 3.73 15.70 2.59
N ASP A 12 2.72 14.88 2.30
CA ASP A 12 2.83 13.85 1.28
C ASP A 12 2.93 14.48 -0.12
N PRO A 13 3.91 14.07 -0.96
CA PRO A 13 3.98 14.54 -2.34
C PRO A 13 2.77 14.02 -3.14
N ALA A 14 2.58 14.57 -4.34
CA ALA A 14 1.54 14.06 -5.24
C ALA A 14 1.84 12.62 -5.67
N THR A 15 0.82 11.76 -5.67
CA THR A 15 0.95 10.37 -6.10
C THR A 15 0.90 10.21 -7.62
N TYR A 16 0.52 11.25 -8.37
CA TYR A 16 0.52 11.20 -9.82
C TYR A 16 1.11 12.48 -10.43
N LEU A 17 2.00 12.25 -11.40
CA LEU A 17 2.58 13.26 -12.27
C LEU A 17 2.09 13.01 -13.71
N PRO A 18 0.96 13.63 -14.10
CA PRO A 18 0.53 13.63 -15.48
C PRO A 18 1.51 14.37 -16.38
N TYR A 19 1.47 14.05 -17.67
CA TYR A 19 2.28 14.71 -18.70
C TYR A 19 2.09 16.24 -18.74
N ASN A 20 0.91 16.72 -18.38
CA ASN A 20 0.58 18.15 -18.30
C ASN A 20 1.16 18.86 -17.07
N GLY A 21 1.96 18.18 -16.24
CA GLY A 21 2.67 18.75 -15.08
C GLY A 21 1.79 19.03 -13.86
N THR A 22 0.48 18.76 -13.93
CA THR A 22 -0.44 19.02 -12.81
C THR A 22 -0.32 17.92 -11.76
N ARG A 23 0.35 18.19 -10.65
CA ARG A 23 0.47 17.24 -9.53
C ARG A 23 -0.91 16.90 -8.94
N THR A 24 -1.30 15.62 -8.95
CA THR A 24 -2.57 15.15 -8.36
C THR A 24 -2.37 13.95 -7.45
N THR A 25 -3.35 13.69 -6.58
CA THR A 25 -3.32 12.59 -5.61
C THR A 25 -4.54 11.67 -5.77
N PRO A 26 -4.66 10.94 -6.89
CA PRO A 26 -5.77 10.01 -7.10
C PRO A 26 -5.62 8.71 -6.29
N ASP A 27 -4.40 8.38 -5.84
CA ASP A 27 -4.11 7.14 -5.14
C ASP A 27 -4.39 7.30 -3.64
N LEU A 28 -5.33 6.53 -3.11
CA LEU A 28 -5.82 6.65 -1.74
C LEU A 28 -5.46 5.43 -0.90
N LEU A 29 -5.03 5.68 0.32
CA LEU A 29 -4.89 4.66 1.36
C LEU A 29 -6.05 4.82 2.34
N LEU A 30 -6.86 3.77 2.48
CA LEU A 30 -7.99 3.75 3.39
C LEU A 30 -7.70 2.78 4.53
N ALA A 31 -7.97 3.21 5.75
CA ALA A 31 -7.83 2.38 6.93
C ALA A 31 -9.03 2.59 7.85
N SER A 32 -9.44 1.52 8.52
CA SER A 32 -10.44 1.64 9.58
C SER A 32 -9.88 2.48 10.73
N SER A 33 -10.74 3.21 11.44
CA SER A 33 -10.32 4.17 12.47
C SER A 33 -9.45 3.54 13.55
N ASP A 34 -9.71 2.29 13.92
CA ASP A 34 -8.96 1.51 14.92
C ASP A 34 -7.51 1.19 14.51
N ILE A 35 -7.17 1.30 13.23
CA ILE A 35 -5.81 1.04 12.72
C ILE A 35 -5.20 2.22 11.95
N SER A 36 -5.98 3.27 11.69
CA SER A 36 -5.56 4.40 10.86
C SER A 36 -4.34 5.16 11.44
N GLU A 37 -4.30 5.36 12.75
CA GLU A 37 -3.15 5.98 13.44
C GLU A 37 -1.92 5.05 13.48
N HIS A 38 -2.11 3.75 13.34
CA HIS A 38 -1.05 2.73 13.35
C HIS A 38 -0.66 2.25 11.96
N THR A 39 -1.05 3.00 10.93
CA THR A 39 -0.75 2.74 9.53
C THR A 39 0.12 3.86 8.96
N PRO A 40 1.40 4.00 9.39
CA PRO A 40 2.31 4.96 8.77
C PRO A 40 2.46 4.67 7.28
N ARG A 41 2.57 5.74 6.49
CA ARG A 41 2.72 5.66 5.04
C ARG A 41 3.87 6.53 4.52
N LYS A 42 4.31 6.24 3.30
CA LYS A 42 5.25 7.05 2.53
C LYS A 42 4.96 6.89 1.04
N ILE A 43 5.11 7.97 0.30
CA ILE A 43 5.10 7.96 -1.16
C ILE A 43 6.53 7.80 -1.67
N ILE A 44 6.76 6.86 -2.57
CA ILE A 44 8.08 6.58 -3.14
C ILE A 44 8.15 7.01 -4.60
N ASP A 45 9.32 7.51 -5.01
CA ASP A 45 9.60 7.78 -6.41
C ASP A 45 9.85 6.47 -7.16
N ASP A 46 9.14 6.27 -8.27
CA ASP A 46 9.35 5.20 -9.23
C ASP A 46 9.62 5.83 -10.60
N PRO A 47 10.82 5.64 -11.19
CA PRO A 47 11.14 6.23 -12.49
C PRO A 47 10.37 5.58 -13.66
N GLY A 48 9.72 4.43 -13.45
CA GLY A 48 9.02 3.69 -14.50
C GLY A 48 7.56 4.11 -14.75
N SER A 49 6.97 4.92 -13.88
CA SER A 49 5.54 5.27 -13.91
C SER A 49 5.30 6.74 -13.59
N GLY A 50 4.27 7.32 -14.22
CA GLY A 50 3.75 8.63 -13.79
C GLY A 50 3.10 8.57 -12.40
N HIS A 51 2.67 7.37 -11.98
CA HIS A 51 2.17 7.12 -10.63
C HIS A 51 3.31 6.77 -9.67
N LYS A 52 3.31 7.40 -8.51
CA LYS A 52 4.19 7.15 -7.38
C LYS A 52 3.50 6.21 -6.39
N PRO A 53 4.10 5.05 -6.08
CA PRO A 53 3.50 4.11 -5.14
C PRO A 53 3.33 4.71 -3.74
N VAL A 54 2.18 4.41 -3.12
CA VAL A 54 1.92 4.65 -1.69
C VAL A 54 2.24 3.37 -0.93
N ILE A 55 3.29 3.40 -0.11
CA ILE A 55 3.68 2.27 0.75
C ILE A 55 3.20 2.55 2.17
N ALA A 56 2.54 1.58 2.79
CA ALA A 56 2.10 1.65 4.17
C ALA A 56 2.61 0.46 4.98
N SER A 57 2.90 0.69 6.26
CA SER A 57 3.19 -0.37 7.21
C SER A 57 2.05 -0.45 8.20
N ILE A 58 1.55 -1.64 8.49
CA ILE A 58 0.49 -1.87 9.49
C ILE A 58 1.09 -2.71 10.60
N THR A 59 1.12 -2.17 11.81
CA THR A 59 1.58 -2.92 12.98
C THR A 59 0.39 -3.67 13.58
N ILE A 60 0.40 -5.01 13.47
CA ILE A 60 -0.63 -5.85 14.10
C ILE A 60 -0.09 -6.34 15.43
N GLY A 61 -0.78 -6.00 16.53
CA GLY A 61 -0.47 -6.53 17.86
C GLY A 61 -0.53 -8.06 17.86
N SER A 62 0.44 -8.71 18.48
CA SER A 62 0.62 -10.16 18.49
C SER A 62 -0.49 -10.88 19.29
N LYS A 63 -1.63 -11.09 18.64
CA LYS A 63 -2.48 -12.28 18.83
C LYS A 63 -2.66 -12.97 17.48
N SER A 64 -1.53 -13.31 16.86
CA SER A 64 -1.52 -14.24 15.73
C SER A 64 -1.92 -15.61 16.25
N MET A 65 -3.16 -16.04 15.97
CA MET A 65 -3.37 -17.48 15.79
C MET A 65 -2.54 -17.87 14.57
N SER A 66 -1.48 -18.65 14.80
CA SER A 66 -0.75 -19.31 13.73
C SER A 66 -1.71 -20.28 13.01
N ARG A 67 -2.47 -19.76 12.04
CA ARG A 67 -3.18 -20.61 11.09
C ARG A 67 -2.11 -21.14 10.15
N LYS A 68 -1.73 -22.40 10.33
CA LYS A 68 -0.93 -23.14 9.36
C LYS A 68 -1.68 -23.14 8.04
N VAL A 69 -1.31 -22.24 7.12
CA VAL A 69 -1.75 -22.32 5.73
C VAL A 69 -0.92 -23.42 5.09
N PRO A 70 -1.52 -24.47 4.52
CA PRO A 70 -0.75 -25.47 3.79
C PRO A 70 -0.05 -24.79 2.62
N THR A 71 1.28 -24.78 2.65
CA THR A 71 2.11 -24.27 1.55
C THR A 71 2.00 -25.24 0.39
N LYS A 72 0.99 -25.09 -0.46
CA LYS A 72 0.99 -25.74 -1.76
C LYS A 72 1.86 -24.91 -2.69
N LEU A 73 3.15 -25.24 -2.74
CA LEU A 73 4.03 -24.78 -3.81
C LEU A 73 3.63 -25.54 -5.08
N SER A 74 2.95 -24.88 -6.01
CA SER A 74 2.88 -25.38 -7.38
C SER A 74 3.04 -24.22 -8.36
N TRP A 75 4.29 -23.98 -8.75
CA TRP A 75 4.61 -23.36 -10.03
C TRP A 75 5.72 -24.17 -10.69
N ASN A 76 5.33 -25.09 -11.57
CA ASN A 76 6.26 -25.88 -12.38
C ASN A 76 6.64 -25.07 -13.63
N PHE A 77 7.54 -24.10 -13.48
CA PHE A 77 8.14 -23.47 -14.66
C PHE A 77 9.22 -24.39 -15.22
N LYS A 78 8.95 -25.04 -16.35
CA LYS A 78 10.00 -25.59 -17.20
C LYS A 78 10.35 -24.53 -18.25
N LYS A 79 11.61 -24.10 -18.27
CA LYS A 79 12.15 -23.28 -19.36
C LYS A 79 12.04 -24.08 -20.67
N ALA A 80 11.60 -23.46 -21.75
CA ALA A 80 11.71 -24.06 -23.08
C ALA A 80 13.18 -24.06 -23.53
N ASP A 81 13.61 -25.10 -24.24
CA ASP A 81 14.90 -25.16 -24.95
C ASP A 81 14.95 -24.13 -26.10
#